data_AF-A0A4R8ZUY6-F1
#
_entry.id   AF-A0A4R8ZUY6-F1
#
_cell.length_a   1.000
_cell.length_b   1.000
_cell.length_c   1.000
_cell.angle_alpha   90.00
_cell.angle_beta   90.00
_cell.angle_gamma   90.00
#
_symmetry.space_group_name_H-M   'P 1'
#
loop_
_entity.id
_entity.type
_entity.pdbx_description
1 polymer ?
#
loop_
_entity_poly.entity_id
_entity_poly.type
_entity_poly.pdbx_seq_one_letter_code
_entity_poly.pdbx_strand_id
1 'polypeptide(L)'
;MNGTYQVVMGDRGRFVVPAELRTRLHLAEGTPLVLLDTPAGLVLLTRDQLRERVRADVAGVDLVSSLLAERRQQASAEDAA
;
A
#
# COMPACT_ATOMS: atom_id res chain seq x y z
N MET A 1 -17.06 18.15 -3.96
CA MET A 1 -16.26 16.94 -4.23
C MET A 1 -15.31 17.24 -5.40
N ASN A 2 -14.14 17.85 -5.13
CA ASN A 2 -13.17 18.19 -6.18
C ASN A 2 -12.02 17.17 -6.17
N GLY A 3 -12.19 16.07 -6.91
CA GLY A 3 -11.17 15.02 -6.96
C GLY A 3 -11.63 13.68 -7.54
N THR A 4 -12.89 13.54 -7.93
CA THR A 4 -13.40 12.37 -8.64
C THR A 4 -13.25 12.59 -10.12
N TYR A 5 -12.59 11.66 -10.81
CA TYR A 5 -12.41 11.69 -12.25
C TYR A 5 -12.89 10.37 -12.83
N GLN A 6 -13.71 10.43 -13.88
CA GLN A 6 -14.03 9.26 -14.67
C GLN A 6 -12.92 9.08 -15.70
N VAL A 7 -12.27 7.92 -15.67
CA VAL A 7 -11.26 7.52 -16.66
C VAL A 7 -11.73 6.24 -17.35
N VAL A 8 -11.32 6.06 -18.59
CA VAL A 8 -11.61 4.87 -19.38
C VAL A 8 -10.31 4.13 -19.65
N MET A 9 -10.35 2.80 -19.60
CA MET A 9 -9.22 1.97 -19.99
C MET A 9 -9.02 2.10 -21.51
N GLY A 10 -7.83 2.54 -21.90
CA GLY A 10 -7.38 2.55 -23.28
C GLY A 10 -6.93 1.18 -23.76
N ASP A 11 -6.37 1.16 -24.96
CA ASP A 11 -5.80 -0.04 -25.56
C ASP A 11 -4.70 -0.62 -24.65
N ARG A 12 -4.63 -1.95 -24.59
CA ARG A 12 -3.60 -2.68 -23.83
C ARG A 12 -3.62 -2.40 -22.31
N GLY A 13 -4.77 -2.04 -21.75
CA GLY A 13 -4.95 -1.94 -20.29
C GLY A 13 -4.31 -0.69 -19.66
N ARG A 14 -4.15 0.39 -20.42
CA ARG A 14 -3.59 1.66 -19.93
C ARG A 14 -4.71 2.60 -19.53
N PHE A 15 -4.48 3.48 -18.56
CA PHE A 15 -5.33 4.64 -18.35
C PHE A 15 -4.46 5.87 -18.11
N VAL A 16 -5.03 7.04 -18.35
CA VAL A 16 -4.34 8.32 -18.18
C VAL A 16 -4.80 8.95 -16.88
N VAL A 17 -3.86 9.28 -16.00
CA VAL A 17 -4.13 10.11 -14.82
C VAL A 17 -4.35 11.56 -15.30
N PRO A 18 -5.49 12.20 -15.01
CA PRO A 18 -5.77 13.59 -15.42
C PRO A 18 -4.68 14.57 -14.96
N ALA A 19 -4.43 15.60 -15.78
CA ALA A 19 -3.29 16.50 -15.59
C ALA A 19 -3.30 17.21 -14.24
N GLU A 20 -4.47 17.69 -13.79
CA GLU A 20 -4.63 18.38 -12.52
C GLU A 20 -4.32 17.44 -11.35
N LEU A 21 -4.72 16.18 -11.47
CA LEU A 21 -4.45 15.16 -10.46
C LEU A 21 -2.95 14.81 -10.41
N ARG A 22 -2.29 14.70 -11.57
CA ARG A 22 -0.83 14.50 -11.64
C ARG A 22 -0.08 15.65 -10.98
N THR A 23 -0.43 16.90 -11.30
CA THR A 23 0.23 18.09 -10.72
C THR A 23 0.06 18.12 -9.21
N ARG A 24 -1.17 17.90 -8.71
CA ARG A 24 -1.45 17.92 -7.27
C ARG A 24 -0.76 16.81 -6.50
N LEU A 25 -0.59 15.65 -7.11
CA LEU A 25 0.07 14.48 -6.50
C LEU A 25 1.55 14.36 -6.89
N HIS A 26 2.11 15.36 -7.59
CA HIS A 26 3.49 15.37 -8.08
C HIS A 26 3.88 14.11 -8.88
N LEU A 27 2.94 13.59 -9.70
CA LEU A 27 3.16 12.42 -10.54
C LEU A 27 3.82 12.83 -11.85
N ALA A 28 5.15 12.74 -11.89
CA ALA A 28 5.95 12.93 -13.10
C ALA A 28 6.27 11.61 -13.79
N GLU A 29 6.79 11.67 -15.02
CA GLU A 29 7.35 10.49 -15.70
C GLU A 29 8.42 9.82 -14.83
N GLY A 30 8.42 8.48 -14.79
CA GLY A 30 9.32 7.71 -13.95
C GLY A 30 8.92 7.63 -12.47
N THR A 31 7.87 8.34 -12.03
CA THR A 31 7.38 8.21 -10.64
C THR A 31 6.92 6.77 -10.38
N PRO A 32 7.50 6.06 -9.40
CA PRO A 32 7.08 4.71 -9.09
C PRO A 32 5.71 4.72 -8.41
N LEU A 33 4.77 3.99 -8.99
CA LEU A 33 3.41 3.82 -8.48
C LEU A 33 3.21 2.38 -8.04
N VAL A 34 2.40 2.20 -7.01
CA VAL A 34 1.97 0.88 -6.52
C VAL A 34 0.47 0.76 -6.70
N LEU A 35 0.06 -0.35 -7.31
CA LEU A 35 -1.33 -0.78 -7.39
C LEU A 35 -1.59 -1.82 -6.33
N LEU A 36 -2.56 -1.58 -5.47
CA LEU A 36 -3.05 -2.55 -4.51
C LEU A 36 -4.43 -3.04 -4.96
N ASP A 37 -4.55 -4.35 -5.10
CA ASP A 37 -5.84 -5.01 -5.23
C ASP A 37 -6.48 -5.14 -3.84
N THR A 38 -7.70 -4.65 -3.71
CA THR A 38 -8.45 -4.68 -2.44
C THR A 38 -9.89 -5.12 -2.71
N PRO A 39 -10.63 -5.62 -1.71
CA PRO A 39 -12.02 -6.00 -1.89
C PRO A 39 -12.94 -4.86 -2.38
N ALA A 40 -12.56 -3.60 -2.14
CA ALA A 40 -13.30 -2.41 -2.60
C ALA A 40 -12.88 -1.96 -4.00
N GLY A 41 -11.89 -2.60 -4.61
CA GLY A 41 -11.33 -2.27 -5.90
C GLY A 41 -9.84 -1.90 -5.84
N LEU A 42 -9.38 -1.26 -6.92
CA LEU A 42 -7.96 -0.94 -7.12
C LEU A 42 -7.59 0.39 -6.45
N VAL A 43 -6.53 0.38 -5.65
CA VAL A 43 -5.96 1.59 -5.04
C VAL A 43 -4.61 1.89 -5.66
N LEU A 44 -4.40 3.12 -6.13
CA LEU A 44 -3.12 3.60 -6.65
C LEU A 44 -2.47 4.53 -5.63
N LEU A 45 -1.22 4.22 -5.28
CA LEU A 45 -0.43 4.94 -4.29
C LEU A 45 0.97 5.24 -4.82
N THR A 46 1.59 6.31 -4.36
CA THR A 46 3.04 6.45 -4.46
C THR A 46 3.73 5.52 -3.46
N ARG A 47 5.04 5.27 -3.66
CA ARG A 47 5.82 4.44 -2.74
C ARG A 47 5.82 5.01 -1.30
N ASP A 48 5.91 6.33 -1.15
CA ASP A 48 5.91 6.99 0.16
C ASP A 48 4.55 6.90 0.84
N GLN A 49 3.45 7.10 0.10
CA GLN A 49 2.10 6.94 0.63
C GLN A 49 1.85 5.51 1.12
N LEU A 50 2.32 4.52 0.37
CA LEU A 50 2.23 3.12 0.80
C LEU A 50 3.02 2.88 2.10
N ARG A 51 4.23 3.42 2.21
CA ARG A 51 5.04 3.30 3.43
C ARG A 51 4.33 3.92 4.63
N GLU A 52 3.74 5.11 4.46
CA GLU A 52 2.97 5.78 5.51
C GLU A 52 1.73 4.97 5.91
N ARG A 53 1.03 4.41 4.94
CA ARG A 53 -0.12 3.52 5.18
C ARG A 53 0.26 2.32 6.03
N VAL A 54 1.29 1.58 5.61
CA VAL A 54 1.80 0.42 6.37
C VAL A 54 2.23 0.82 7.77
N ARG A 55 2.92 1.96 7.91
CA ARG A 55 3.34 2.48 9.22
C ARG A 55 2.13 2.80 10.11
N ALA A 56 1.08 3.38 9.57
CA ALA A 56 -0.16 3.66 10.30
C ALA A 56 -0.86 2.37 10.73
N ASP A 57 -0.91 1.36 9.86
CA ASP A 57 -1.58 0.08 10.12
C ASP A 57 -0.88 -0.72 11.25
N VAL A 58 0.43 -0.52 11.45
CA VAL A 58 1.20 -1.15 12.55
C VAL A 58 1.36 -0.25 13.78
N ALA A 59 0.97 1.03 13.69
CA ALA A 59 1.08 1.96 14.80
C ALA A 59 0.15 1.55 15.94
N GLY A 60 0.67 1.45 17.16
CA GLY A 60 -0.09 1.03 18.35
C GLY A 60 -0.18 -0.48 18.56
N VAL A 61 0.38 -1.29 17.66
CA VAL A 61 0.62 -2.71 17.90
C VAL A 61 1.99 -2.84 18.58
N ASP A 62 2.06 -3.51 19.74
CA ASP A 62 3.35 -3.93 20.32
C ASP A 62 3.91 -5.12 19.52
N LEU A 63 4.29 -4.81 18.28
CA LEU A 63 4.74 -5.77 17.28
C LEU A 63 6.01 -6.49 17.76
N VAL A 64 6.85 -5.80 18.53
CA VAL A 64 8.06 -6.40 19.09
C VAL A 64 7.70 -7.49 20.08
N SER A 65 6.81 -7.20 21.04
CA SER A 65 6.39 -8.22 22.00
C SER A 65 5.66 -9.38 21.34
N SER A 66 4.80 -9.12 20.34
CA SER A 66 4.08 -10.19 19.64
C SER A 66 5.04 -11.11 18.86
N LEU A 67 6.01 -10.54 18.13
CA LEU A 67 7.01 -11.32 17.40
C LEU A 67 7.95 -12.09 18.34
N LEU A 68 8.31 -11.52 19.48
CA LEU A 68 9.11 -12.21 20.50
C LEU A 68 8.33 -13.36 21.15
N ALA A 69 7.04 -13.18 21.43
CA ALA A 69 6.19 -14.23 21.96
C ALA A 69 6.07 -15.41 20.98
N GLU A 70 5.87 -15.11 19.69
CA GLU A 70 5.80 -16.10 18.61
C GLU A 70 7.12 -16.89 18.49
N ARG A 71 8.26 -16.19 18.50
CA ARG A 71 9.58 -16.85 18.48
C ARG A 71 9.84 -17.73 19.70
N ARG A 72 9.41 -17.32 20.89
CA ARG A 72 9.55 -18.14 22.11
C ARG A 72 8.68 -19.39 22.06
N GLN A 73 7.44 -19.28 21.57
CA GLN A 73 6.57 -20.44 21.39
C GLN A 73 7.18 -21.44 20.42
N GLN A 74 7.72 -20.97 19.29
CA GLN A 74 8.35 -21.84 18.31
C GLN A 74 9.58 -22.56 18.87
N ALA A 75 10.47 -21.86 19.58
CA ALA A 75 11.61 -22.48 20.25
C ALA A 75 11.17 -23.53 21.28
N SER A 76 10.12 -23.25 22.06
CA SER A 76 9.57 -24.20 23.03
C SER A 76 9.05 -25.49 22.38
N ALA A 77 8.44 -25.36 21.20
CA ALA A 77 7.91 -26.48 20.44
C ALA A 77 9.02 -27.32 19.78
N GLU A 78 10.10 -26.66 19.32
CA GLU A 78 11.29 -27.33 18.79
C GLU A 78 12.06 -28.08 19.88
N ASP A 79 12.21 -27.50 21.08
CA ASP A 79 12.86 -28.16 22.22
C ASP A 79 12.09 -29.39 22.75
N ALA A 80 10.78 -29.48 22.47
CA ALA A 80 9.91 -30.55 22.93
C ALA A 80 9.75 -31.72 21.93
N ALA A 81 10.36 -31.62 20.74
CA ALA A 81 10.30 -32.61 19.66
C ALA A 81 11.56 -33.50 19.64
#